data_AF-A0A1I3SW29-F1
#
_entry.id   AF-A0A1I3SW29-F1
#
_cell.length_a   1.000
_cell.length_b   1.000
_cell.length_c   1.000
_cell.angle_alpha   90.00
_cell.angle_beta   90.00
_cell.angle_gamma   90.00
#
_symmetry.space_group_name_H-M   'P 1'
#
loop_
_entity.id
_entity.type
_entity.pdbx_description
1 polymer ?
#
loop_
_entity_poly.entity_id
_entity_poly.type
_entity_poly.pdbx_seq_one_letter_code
_entity_poly.pdbx_strand_id
1 'polypeptide(L)'
;MRRGLVVLAALSLTACGPRPAEQADICAIFALPAVPGDTEAGDSADQAWAKAHERGLFRSGTVYRPGWRIMDHGRSWGRCPARPKPVEHLLISPDGAYAMTKGGRREHGRPVSFGSCYYQKDPAGWRLRACRKTLNEPLPMVTPHPLS
;
A
#
# COMPACT_ATOMS: atom_id res chain seq x y z
N MET A 1 31.02 33.71 5.32
CA MET A 1 30.71 32.28 5.51
C MET A 1 29.20 32.02 5.65
N ARG A 2 28.37 32.45 4.69
CA ARG A 2 26.88 32.30 4.76
C ARG A 2 26.26 31.51 3.61
N ARG A 3 27.05 31.11 2.61
CA ARG A 3 26.57 30.38 1.42
C ARG A 3 26.60 28.85 1.54
N GLY A 4 27.37 28.30 2.50
CA GLY A 4 27.46 26.84 2.70
C GLY A 4 26.27 26.23 3.45
N LEU A 5 25.57 27.02 4.28
CA LEU A 5 24.46 26.54 5.12
C LEU A 5 23.15 26.32 4.35
N VAL A 6 22.96 26.99 3.20
CA VAL A 6 21.73 26.85 2.41
C VAL A 6 21.71 25.53 1.62
N VAL A 7 22.88 25.02 1.23
CA VAL A 7 22.98 23.77 0.44
C VAL A 7 22.71 22.53 1.31
N LEU A 8 23.13 22.54 2.58
CA LEU A 8 22.88 21.44 3.53
C LEU A 8 21.41 21.32 3.97
N ALA A 9 20.67 22.43 4.01
CA ALA A 9 19.23 22.42 4.30
C ALA A 9 18.38 21.93 3.11
N ALA A 10 18.86 22.10 1.88
CA ALA A 10 18.18 21.60 0.68
C ALA A 10 18.36 20.08 0.49
N LEU A 11 19.49 19.51 0.93
CA LEU A 11 19.78 18.08 0.85
C LEU A 11 19.02 17.23 1.90
N SER A 12 18.46 17.85 2.93
CA SER A 12 17.71 17.17 3.99
C SER A 12 16.19 17.13 3.73
N LEU A 13 15.69 17.82 2.70
CA LEU A 13 14.27 17.84 2.32
C LEU A 13 13.87 16.72 1.35
N THR A 14 14.82 15.92 0.83
CA THR A 14 14.53 14.78 -0.04
C THR A 14 14.20 13.49 0.73
N ALA A 15 14.29 13.50 2.06
CA ALA A 15 14.28 12.30 2.89
C ALA A 15 12.90 11.75 3.28
N CYS A 16 11.79 12.45 3.00
CA CYS A 16 10.46 12.05 3.50
C CYS A 16 9.51 11.49 2.44
N GLY A 17 9.95 11.37 1.19
CA GLY A 17 9.11 10.90 0.06
C GLY A 17 9.61 9.59 -0.57
N PRO A 18 8.77 8.91 -1.37
CA PRO A 18 9.22 7.82 -2.22
C PRO A 18 10.19 8.35 -3.29
N ARG A 19 11.14 7.51 -3.73
CA ARG A 19 12.01 7.83 -4.87
C ARG A 19 11.16 7.97 -6.14
N PRO A 20 11.62 8.70 -7.19
CA PRO A 20 10.81 8.94 -8.38
C PRO A 20 10.23 7.67 -9.04
N ALA A 21 11.03 6.61 -9.16
CA ALA A 21 10.56 5.32 -9.68
C ALA A 21 9.49 4.67 -8.78
N GLU A 22 9.68 4.73 -7.46
CA GLU A 22 8.69 4.23 -6.49
C GLU A 22 7.39 5.04 -6.56
N GLN A 23 7.48 6.37 -6.71
CA GLN A 23 6.31 7.24 -6.88
C GLN A 23 5.51 6.88 -8.14
N ALA A 24 6.20 6.56 -9.25
CA ALA A 24 5.54 6.14 -10.49
C ALA A 24 4.76 4.82 -10.29
N ASP A 25 5.36 3.84 -9.62
CA ASP A 25 4.69 2.57 -9.30
C ASP A 25 3.48 2.76 -8.39
N ILE A 26 3.64 3.53 -7.31
CA ILE A 26 2.54 3.87 -6.39
C ILE A 26 1.39 4.54 -7.15
N CYS A 27 1.69 5.53 -8.00
CA CYS A 27 0.65 6.23 -8.74
C CYS A 27 0.00 5.37 -9.81
N ALA A 28 0.74 4.47 -10.46
CA ALA A 28 0.17 3.50 -11.39
C ALA A 28 -0.83 2.56 -10.67
N ILE A 29 -0.48 2.05 -9.49
CA ILE A 29 -1.39 1.23 -8.68
C ILE A 29 -2.64 2.03 -8.27
N PHE A 30 -2.49 3.28 -7.84
CA PHE A 30 -3.62 4.12 -7.46
C PHE A 30 -4.51 4.53 -8.64
N ALA A 31 -3.96 4.62 -9.85
CA ALA A 31 -4.69 4.93 -11.07
C ALA A 31 -5.57 3.77 -11.58
N LEU A 32 -5.29 2.52 -11.21
CA LEU A 32 -6.18 1.39 -11.50
C LEU A 32 -7.57 1.64 -10.89
N PRO A 33 -8.67 1.05 -11.35
CA PRO A 33 -10.02 1.38 -10.84
C PRO A 33 -10.35 0.74 -9.48
N ALA A 34 -9.62 -0.29 -9.06
CA ALA A 34 -9.97 -1.11 -7.90
C ALA A 34 -9.99 -0.35 -6.56
N VAL A 35 -11.02 -0.56 -5.76
CA VAL A 35 -11.22 0.05 -4.45
C VAL A 35 -11.27 -1.05 -3.38
N PRO A 36 -10.33 -1.07 -2.40
CA PRO A 36 -10.34 -2.10 -1.37
C PRO A 36 -11.63 -2.04 -0.54
N GLY A 37 -12.23 -3.21 -0.30
CA GLY A 37 -13.49 -3.33 0.45
C GLY A 37 -14.76 -3.12 -0.37
N ASP A 38 -14.68 -2.49 -1.55
CA ASP A 38 -15.85 -2.27 -2.42
C ASP A 38 -15.75 -3.09 -3.72
N THR A 39 -14.55 -3.23 -4.29
CA THR A 39 -14.30 -4.07 -5.47
C THR A 39 -14.15 -5.54 -5.07
N GLU A 40 -14.78 -6.42 -5.84
CA GLU A 40 -14.57 -7.86 -5.83
C GLU A 40 -14.06 -8.28 -7.21
N ALA A 41 -12.95 -9.01 -7.26
CA ALA A 41 -12.30 -9.38 -8.50
C ALA A 41 -11.41 -10.61 -8.30
N GLY A 42 -11.14 -11.32 -9.40
CA GLY A 42 -10.30 -12.50 -9.45
C GLY A 42 -11.10 -13.80 -9.29
N ASP A 43 -10.71 -14.82 -10.06
CA ASP A 43 -11.22 -16.18 -9.93
C ASP A 43 -10.56 -16.93 -8.76
N SER A 44 -10.85 -18.23 -8.62
CA SER A 44 -10.26 -19.05 -7.55
C SER A 44 -8.73 -19.12 -7.62
N ALA A 45 -8.14 -19.11 -8.82
CA ALA A 45 -6.70 -19.13 -9.03
C ALA A 45 -6.06 -17.79 -8.65
N ASP A 46 -6.70 -16.67 -8.99
CA ASP A 46 -6.26 -15.33 -8.57
C ASP A 46 -6.34 -15.15 -7.04
N GLN A 47 -7.38 -15.68 -6.40
CA GLN A 47 -7.51 -15.63 -4.94
C GLN A 47 -6.46 -16.51 -4.24
N ALA A 48 -6.14 -17.68 -4.79
CA ALA A 48 -5.05 -18.53 -4.29
C ALA A 48 -3.69 -17.83 -4.45
N TRP A 49 -3.44 -17.21 -5.61
CA TRP A 49 -2.24 -16.40 -5.84
C TRP A 49 -2.14 -15.25 -4.84
N ALA A 50 -3.23 -14.52 -4.61
CA ALA A 50 -3.26 -13.42 -3.64
C ALA A 50 -2.92 -13.88 -2.22
N LYS A 51 -3.53 -14.99 -1.75
CA LYS A 51 -3.22 -15.58 -0.43
C LYS A 51 -1.76 -16.00 -0.29
N ALA A 52 -1.17 -16.59 -1.34
CA ALA A 52 0.23 -16.99 -1.32
C ALA A 52 1.19 -15.80 -1.17
N HIS A 53 0.89 -14.67 -1.81
CA HIS A 53 1.75 -13.49 -1.83
C HIS A 53 1.51 -12.54 -0.65
N GLU A 54 0.32 -12.55 -0.05
CA GLU A 54 -0.06 -11.69 1.07
C GLU A 54 0.87 -11.86 2.29
N ARG A 55 1.19 -13.11 2.66
CA ARG A 55 2.11 -13.37 3.77
C ARG A 55 3.50 -12.80 3.51
N GLY A 56 3.95 -12.85 2.26
CA GLY A 56 5.22 -12.24 1.85
C GLY A 56 5.19 -10.72 1.99
N LEU A 57 4.11 -10.07 1.55
CA LEU A 57 3.94 -8.61 1.69
C LEU A 57 3.97 -8.17 3.15
N PHE A 58 3.28 -8.86 4.05
CA PHE A 58 3.32 -8.50 5.48
C PHE A 58 4.67 -8.76 6.13
N ARG A 59 5.44 -9.74 5.65
CA ARG A 59 6.74 -10.10 6.22
C ARG A 59 7.85 -9.14 5.78
N SER A 60 7.91 -8.80 4.50
CA SER A 60 9.05 -8.08 3.91
C SER A 60 8.67 -6.95 2.98
N GLY A 61 7.38 -6.75 2.69
CA GLY A 61 6.93 -5.67 1.83
C GLY A 61 7.21 -4.30 2.43
N THR A 62 7.52 -3.34 1.56
CA THR A 62 7.59 -1.94 1.98
C THR A 62 6.18 -1.42 2.20
N VAL A 63 5.89 -1.00 3.43
CA VAL A 63 4.59 -0.44 3.81
C VAL A 63 4.58 1.07 3.54
N TYR A 64 3.64 1.51 2.73
CA TYR A 64 3.35 2.90 2.43
C TYR A 64 1.99 3.32 3.03
N ARG A 65 1.93 4.55 3.52
CA ARG A 65 0.80 5.16 4.22
C ARG A 65 0.58 6.62 3.79
N PRO A 66 -0.59 7.23 4.11
CA PRO A 66 -0.78 8.65 3.90
C PRO A 66 0.27 9.46 4.68
N GLY A 67 0.96 10.39 4.02
CA GLY A 67 2.10 11.11 4.58
C GLY A 67 1.81 12.04 5.78
N TRP A 68 0.56 12.18 6.22
CA TRP A 68 0.20 13.01 7.38
C TRP A 68 0.26 12.26 8.71
N ARG A 69 0.41 10.92 8.71
CA ARG A 69 0.58 10.10 9.93
C ARG A 69 2.05 9.78 10.19
N ILE A 70 2.81 10.79 10.66
CA ILE A 70 4.28 10.72 10.83
C ILE A 70 4.71 9.72 11.93
N MET A 71 3.81 9.34 12.85
CA MET A 71 4.11 8.42 13.96
C MET A 71 3.83 6.94 13.69
N ASP A 72 3.20 6.62 12.56
CA ASP A 72 2.82 5.25 12.22
C ASP A 72 3.94 4.59 11.40
N HIS A 73 4.46 3.43 11.81
CA HIS A 73 5.53 2.70 11.10
C HIS A 73 5.20 2.48 9.60
N GLY A 74 5.77 3.29 8.70
CA GLY A 74 5.55 3.20 7.26
C GLY A 74 6.07 4.43 6.50
N ARG A 75 6.40 4.25 5.22
CA ARG A 75 6.85 5.36 4.35
C ARG A 75 5.64 6.14 3.85
N SER A 76 5.79 7.45 3.62
CA SER A 76 4.78 8.21 2.88
C SER A 76 4.67 7.68 1.44
N TRP A 77 3.46 7.51 0.91
CA TRP A 77 3.27 7.23 -0.53
C TRP A 77 3.35 8.48 -1.44
N GLY A 78 3.64 9.65 -0.86
CA GLY A 78 3.78 10.90 -1.61
C GLY A 78 2.46 11.42 -2.21
N ARG A 79 2.52 11.98 -3.42
CA ARG A 79 1.37 12.61 -4.09
C ARG A 79 1.16 11.99 -5.48
N CYS A 80 -0.08 11.62 -5.76
CA CYS A 80 -0.52 11.17 -7.08
C CYS A 80 -1.64 12.08 -7.59
N PRO A 81 -1.78 12.28 -8.90
CA PRO A 81 -2.85 13.09 -9.48
C PRO A 81 -4.25 12.46 -9.29
N ALA A 82 -4.32 11.12 -9.15
CA ALA A 82 -5.56 10.42 -8.87
C ALA A 82 -6.07 10.72 -7.45
N ARG A 83 -7.40 10.86 -7.30
CA ARG A 83 -8.06 11.08 -6.01
C ARG A 83 -7.70 9.97 -5.01
N PRO A 84 -7.57 10.30 -3.72
CA PRO A 84 -7.34 9.29 -2.70
C PRO A 84 -8.59 8.40 -2.58
N LYS A 85 -8.44 7.15 -3.01
CA LYS A 85 -9.32 6.06 -2.62
C LYS A 85 -9.24 5.86 -1.10
N PRO A 86 -10.18 5.13 -0.49
CA PRO A 86 -10.12 4.75 0.93
C PRO A 86 -9.05 3.68 1.20
N VAL A 87 -7.84 3.89 0.67
CA VAL A 87 -6.66 3.08 0.95
C VAL A 87 -6.07 3.58 2.25
N GLU A 88 -5.79 2.68 3.18
CA GLU A 88 -5.09 2.99 4.43
C GLU A 88 -3.63 2.55 4.34
N HIS A 89 -3.35 1.48 3.60
CA HIS A 89 -2.03 0.89 3.44
C HIS A 89 -1.81 0.44 2.00
N LEU A 90 -0.61 0.68 1.49
CA LEU A 90 -0.08 0.07 0.27
C LEU A 90 1.17 -0.71 0.64
N LEU A 91 1.24 -1.98 0.27
CA LEU A 91 2.41 -2.82 0.46
C LEU A 91 2.96 -3.18 -0.92
N ILE A 92 4.24 -2.97 -1.16
CA ILE A 92 4.93 -3.38 -2.40
C ILE A 92 6.01 -4.39 -2.02
N SER A 93 6.11 -5.49 -2.77
CA SER A 93 7.14 -6.50 -2.57
C SER A 93 8.55 -5.93 -2.76
N PRO A 94 9.59 -6.47 -2.12
CA PRO A 94 10.97 -5.99 -2.27
C PRO A 94 11.48 -5.98 -3.71
N ASP A 95 11.04 -6.96 -4.51
CA ASP A 95 11.36 -7.09 -5.93
C ASP A 95 10.48 -6.21 -6.85
N GLY A 96 9.47 -5.53 -6.29
CA GLY A 96 8.54 -4.69 -7.04
C GLY A 96 7.60 -5.45 -7.99
N ALA A 97 7.53 -6.78 -7.90
CA ALA A 97 6.74 -7.61 -8.81
C ALA A 97 5.25 -7.70 -8.42
N TYR A 98 4.90 -7.46 -7.15
CA TYR A 98 3.53 -7.52 -6.68
C TYR A 98 3.27 -6.53 -5.55
N ALA A 99 2.01 -6.15 -5.39
CA ALA A 99 1.58 -5.18 -4.39
C ALA A 99 0.19 -5.50 -3.85
N MET A 100 -0.17 -4.89 -2.72
CA MET A 100 -1.50 -4.95 -2.15
C MET A 100 -1.90 -3.58 -1.58
N THR A 101 -3.12 -3.14 -1.86
CA THR A 101 -3.76 -2.05 -1.13
C THR A 101 -4.75 -2.60 -0.13
N LYS A 102 -4.75 -2.07 1.09
CA LYS A 102 -5.70 -2.41 2.16
C LYS A 102 -6.39 -1.16 2.66
N GLY A 103 -7.69 -1.26 2.91
CA GLY A 103 -8.51 -0.14 3.39
C GLY A 103 -9.99 -0.39 3.13
N GLY A 104 -10.78 0.67 3.21
CA GLY A 104 -12.21 0.65 2.94
C GLY A 104 -12.91 1.89 3.48
N ARG A 105 -14.16 2.09 3.07
CA ARG A 105 -14.92 3.28 3.42
C ARG A 105 -15.29 3.30 4.89
N ARG A 106 -15.40 4.51 5.43
CA ARG A 106 -15.91 4.77 6.77
C ARG A 106 -17.07 5.73 6.70
N GLU A 107 -18.10 5.47 7.49
CA GLU A 107 -19.24 6.37 7.69
C GLU A 107 -19.34 6.68 9.18
N HIS A 108 -19.40 7.96 9.53
CA HIS A 108 -19.39 8.42 10.93
C HIS A 108 -18.25 7.81 11.77
N GLY A 109 -17.07 7.64 11.17
CA GLY A 109 -15.89 7.05 11.81
C GLY A 109 -15.91 5.52 11.92
N ARG A 110 -17.01 4.85 11.56
CA ARG A 110 -17.15 3.38 11.59
C ARG A 110 -16.82 2.77 10.24
N PRO A 111 -16.08 1.65 10.18
CA PRO A 111 -15.82 0.98 8.91
C PRO A 111 -17.12 0.38 8.37
N VAL A 112 -17.47 0.73 7.12
CA VAL A 112 -18.63 0.18 6.40
C VAL A 112 -18.22 -0.69 5.20
N SER A 113 -16.97 -0.56 4.77
CA SER A 113 -16.29 -1.54 3.94
C SER A 113 -14.86 -1.68 4.40
N PHE A 114 -14.28 -2.86 4.20
CA PHE A 114 -12.86 -3.11 4.43
C PHE A 114 -12.44 -4.32 3.62
N GLY A 115 -11.25 -4.27 3.03
CA GLY A 115 -10.75 -5.31 2.16
C GLY A 115 -9.33 -5.08 1.68
N SER A 116 -8.92 -5.98 0.79
CA SER A 116 -7.61 -5.95 0.14
C SER A 116 -7.78 -6.10 -1.37
N CYS A 117 -7.00 -5.36 -2.13
CA CYS A 117 -6.82 -5.57 -3.57
C CYS A 117 -5.35 -5.86 -3.85
N TYR A 118 -5.10 -6.81 -4.73
CA TYR A 118 -3.78 -7.36 -5.03
C TYR A 118 -3.44 -7.09 -6.48
N TYR A 119 -2.20 -6.68 -6.71
CA TYR A 119 -1.72 -6.24 -8.01
C TYR A 119 -0.45 -7.01 -8.35
N GLN A 120 -0.28 -7.25 -9.65
CA GLN A 120 0.95 -7.78 -10.20
C GLN A 120 1.51 -6.77 -11.20
N LYS A 121 2.83 -6.64 -11.22
CA LYS A 121 3.55 -5.91 -12.24
C LYS A 121 3.95 -6.88 -13.36
N ASP A 122 3.55 -6.56 -14.57
CA ASP A 122 3.99 -7.22 -15.80
C ASP A 122 4.73 -6.21 -16.70
N PRO A 123 5.23 -6.61 -17.88
CA PRO A 123 5.94 -5.70 -18.77
C PRO A 123 5.10 -4.50 -19.28
N ALA A 124 3.77 -4.63 -19.33
CA ALA A 124 2.86 -3.55 -19.73
C ALA A 124 2.52 -2.61 -18.57
N GLY A 125 2.67 -3.08 -17.32
CA GLY A 125 2.58 -2.27 -16.12
C GLY A 125 1.89 -2.99 -14.97
N TRP A 126 1.28 -2.21 -14.08
CA TRP A 126 0.51 -2.76 -12.98
C TRP A 126 -0.88 -3.19 -13.44
N ARG A 127 -1.29 -4.39 -13.03
CA ARG A 127 -2.66 -4.88 -13.24
C ARG A 127 -3.26 -5.41 -11.95
N LEU A 128 -4.59 -5.31 -11.85
CA LEU A 128 -5.34 -5.95 -10.79
C LEU A 128 -5.35 -7.47 -11.00
N ARG A 129 -5.09 -8.22 -9.92
CA ARG A 129 -5.23 -9.69 -9.89
C ARG A 129 -6.48 -10.12 -9.15
N ALA A 130 -6.65 -9.61 -7.94
CA ALA A 130 -7.77 -10.00 -7.09
C ALA A 130 -8.17 -8.85 -6.18
N CYS A 131 -9.43 -8.82 -5.76
CA CYS A 131 -9.88 -8.06 -4.61
C CYS A 131 -10.80 -8.93 -3.76
N ARG A 132 -10.73 -8.76 -2.44
CA ARG A 132 -11.65 -9.42 -1.51
C ARG A 132 -12.02 -8.52 -0.35
N LYS A 133 -13.25 -8.66 0.12
CA LYS A 133 -13.74 -8.01 1.34
C LYS A 133 -13.27 -8.80 2.55
N THR A 134 -12.89 -8.07 3.60
CA THR A 134 -12.39 -8.64 4.86
C THR A 134 -13.05 -8.00 6.08
N LEU A 135 -14.03 -7.11 5.90
CA LEU A 135 -14.72 -6.40 6.99
C LEU A 135 -15.26 -7.35 8.08
N ASN A 136 -15.76 -8.52 7.67
CA ASN A 136 -16.32 -9.53 8.56
C ASN A 136 -15.45 -10.79 8.68
N GLU A 137 -14.27 -10.79 8.05
CA GLU A 137 -13.34 -11.90 8.23
C GLU A 137 -12.68 -11.78 9.61
N PRO A 138 -12.61 -12.86 10.40
CA PRO A 138 -11.83 -12.85 11.63
C PRO A 138 -10.39 -12.46 11.26
N LEU A 139 -9.86 -11.42 11.91
CA LEU A 139 -8.45 -11.04 11.74
C LEU A 139 -7.61 -12.29 11.95
N PRO A 140 -6.63 -12.60 11.07
CA PRO A 140 -5.69 -13.67 11.37
C PRO A 140 -5.06 -13.30 12.70
N MET A 141 -5.33 -14.12 13.73
CA MET A 141 -4.72 -13.94 15.05
C MET A 141 -3.22 -13.97 14.82
N VAL A 142 -2.57 -12.81 14.87
CA VAL A 142 -1.13 -12.74 15.06
C VAL A 142 -0.94 -13.32 16.45
N THR A 143 -0.61 -14.62 16.52
CA THR A 143 -0.09 -15.20 17.76
C THR A 143 1.04 -14.28 18.20
N PRO A 144 0.98 -13.66 19.40
CA PRO A 144 2.11 -12.95 19.95
C PRO A 144 3.29 -13.90 19.87
N HIS A 145 4.41 -13.45 19.28
CA HIS A 145 5.67 -14.15 19.49
C HIS A 145 5.81 -14.33 21.01
N PRO A 146 6.03 -15.55 21.52
CA PRO A 146 6.44 -15.69 22.90
C PRO A 146 7.76 -14.95 23.03
N LEU A 147 7.81 -13.96 23.91
CA LEU A 147 9.06 -13.44 24.41
C LEU A 147 9.77 -14.63 25.07
N SER A 148 10.82 -15.11 24.45
CA SER A 148 11.77 -16.07 25.01
C SER A 148 13.17 -15.60 24.66
#